data_AF-A0A4Q3EB81-F1
#
_entry.id   AF-A0A4Q3EB81-F1
#
_cell.length_a   1.000
_cell.length_b   1.000
_cell.length_c   1.000
_cell.angle_alpha   90.00
_cell.angle_beta   90.00
_cell.angle_gamma   90.00
#
_symmetry.space_group_name_H-M   'P 1'
#
loop_
_entity.id
_entity.type
_entity.pdbx_description
1 polymer ?
#
loop_
_entity_poly.entity_id
_entity_poly.type
_entity_poly.pdbx_seq_one_letter_code
_entity_poly.pdbx_strand_id
1 'polypeptide(L)' 'MKNWKVIKTETEYKEALERTIVIFHAEPDSLEFEELKLLLILVKDYENKNIVISK' A
#
# COMPACT_ATOMS: atom_id res chain seq x y z
N MET A 1 16.46 -4.44 -5.93
CA MET A 1 15.24 -5.09 -5.41
C MET A 1 14.67 -4.19 -4.32
N LYS A 2 13.39 -3.81 -4.42
CA LYS A 2 12.73 -2.98 -3.39
C LYS A 2 12.46 -3.89 -2.19
N ASN A 3 12.98 -3.52 -1.02
CA ASN A 3 12.80 -4.31 0.22
C ASN A 3 11.47 -3.93 0.86
N TRP A 4 10.41 -4.64 0.49
CA TRP A 4 9.08 -4.44 1.04
C TRP A 4 9.02 -4.95 2.48
N LYS A 5 8.48 -4.13 3.38
CA LYS A 5 8.31 -4.44 4.79
C LYS A 5 6.86 -4.19 5.19
N VAL A 6 6.42 -4.89 6.23
CA VAL A 6 5.13 -4.64 6.87
C VAL A 6 5.12 -3.22 7.43
N ILE A 7 4.03 -2.50 7.20
CA ILE A 7 3.79 -1.15 7.71
C ILE A 7 3.48 -1.23 9.21
N LYS A 8 4.20 -0.45 10.02
CA LYS A 8 4.06 -0.48 11.50
C LYS A 8 3.70 0.88 12.08
N THR A 9 3.92 1.95 11.33
CA THR A 9 3.72 3.33 11.79
C THR A 9 2.77 4.07 10.85
N GLU A 10 2.14 5.12 11.37
CA GLU A 10 1.27 6.00 10.58
C GLU A 10 2.05 6.71 9.45
N THR A 11 3.32 7.03 9.67
CA THR A 11 4.18 7.63 8.64
C THR A 11 4.41 6.67 7.47
N GLU A 12 4.82 5.43 7.74
CA GLU A 12 4.98 4.40 6.70
C GLU A 12 3.66 4.14 5.96
N TYR A 13 2.53 4.20 6.68
CA TYR A 13 1.20 4.07 6.09
C TYR A 13 0.90 5.21 5.11
N LYS A 14 1.15 6.46 5.49
CA LYS A 14 0.95 7.63 4.62
C LYS A 14 1.82 7.57 3.38
N GLU A 15 3.10 7.22 3.53
CA GLU A 15 4.02 7.06 2.40
C GLU A 15 3.56 5.96 1.42
N ALA A 16 3.10 4.82 1.95
CA ALA A 16 2.56 3.73 1.14
C ALA A 16 1.27 4.16 0.41
N LEU A 17 0.40 4.91 1.08
CA LEU A 17 -0.85 5.43 0.51
C LEU A 17 -0.58 6.47 -0.58
N GLU A 18 0.35 7.41 -0.36
CA GLU A 18 0.77 8.39 -1.36
C GLU A 18 1.33 7.71 -2.62
N ARG A 19 2.21 6.71 -2.44
CA ARG A 19 2.72 5.94 -3.58
C ARG A 19 1.61 5.21 -4.32
N THR A 20 0.66 4.62 -3.59
CA THR A 20 -0.50 3.94 -4.18
C THR A 20 -1.29 4.89 -5.09
N ILE A 21 -1.53 6.13 -4.65
CA ILE A 21 -2.24 7.15 -5.45
C ILE A 21 -1.45 7.49 -6.72
N VAL A 22 -0.12 7.65 -6.61
CA VAL A 22 0.75 7.99 -7.75
C VAL A 22 0.68 6.94 -8.85
N ILE A 23 0.65 5.64 -8.50
CA ILE A 23 0.66 4.54 -9.47
C ILE A 23 -0.69 3.87 -9.67
N PHE A 24 -1.78 4.47 -9.19
CA PHE A 24 -3.11 3.86 -9.26
C PHE A 24 -3.57 3.55 -10.69
N HIS A 25 -3.05 4.28 -11.66
CA HIS A 25 -3.33 4.13 -13.09
C HIS A 25 -2.34 3.18 -13.81
N ALA A 26 -1.51 2.43 -13.07
CA ALA A 26 -0.53 1.54 -13.67
C ALA A 26 -1.20 0.50 -14.56
N GLU A 27 -0.69 0.36 -15.79
CA GLU A 27 -1.18 -0.62 -16.75
C GLU A 27 -0.92 -2.05 -16.27
N PRO A 28 -1.82 -3.01 -16.57
CA PRO A 28 -1.59 -4.41 -16.27
C PRO A 28 -0.22 -4.91 -16.76
N ASP A 29 0.37 -5.85 -16.02
CA ASP A 29 1.69 -6.45 -16.29
C ASP A 29 2.89 -5.49 -16.26
N SER A 30 2.70 -4.22 -15.90
CA SER A 30 3.79 -3.29 -15.63
C SER A 30 4.44 -3.52 -14.25
N LEU A 31 5.70 -3.10 -14.09
CA LEU A 31 6.38 -3.15 -12.79
C LEU A 31 5.65 -2.32 -11.73
N GLU A 32 5.01 -1.23 -12.14
CA GLU A 32 4.22 -0.37 -11.26
C GLU A 32 2.92 -1.06 -10.83
N PHE A 33 2.32 -1.87 -11.69
CA PHE A 33 1.15 -2.66 -11.33
C PHE A 33 1.49 -3.78 -10.34
N GLU A 34 2.64 -4.45 -10.50
CA GLU A 34 3.15 -5.40 -9.51
C GLU A 34 3.42 -4.72 -8.16
N GLU A 35 3.98 -3.51 -8.18
CA GLU A 35 4.17 -2.68 -7.00
C GLU A 35 2.84 -2.29 -6.35
N LEU A 36 1.87 -1.82 -7.14
CA LEU A 36 0.53 -1.41 -6.69
C LEU A 36 -0.18 -2.54 -5.95
N LYS A 37 -0.14 -3.76 -6.51
CA LYS A 37 -0.75 -4.95 -5.86
C LYS A 37 -0.19 -5.18 -4.47
N LEU A 38 1.12 -5.06 -4.29
CA LEU A 38 1.75 -5.27 -3.00
C LEU A 38 1.45 -4.15 -2.00
N LEU A 39 1.48 -2.90 -2.45
CA LEU A 39 1.13 -1.74 -1.63
C LEU A 39 -0.30 -1.84 -1.09
N LEU A 40 -1.27 -2.20 -1.93
CA LEU A 40 -2.66 -2.38 -1.51
C LEU A 40 -2.83 -3.44 -0.43
N ILE A 41 -2.05 -4.53 -0.49
CA ILE A 41 -2.05 -5.56 0.56
C ILE A 41 -1.51 -4.99 1.88
N LEU A 42 -0.39 -4.25 1.82
CA LEU A 42 0.24 -3.67 3.02
C LEU A 42 -0.62 -2.60 3.68
N VAL A 43 -1.19 -1.70 2.87
CA VAL A 43 -2.13 -0.65 3.31
C VAL A 43 -3.33 -1.28 4.00
N LYS A 44 -3.98 -2.25 3.36
CA LYS A 44 -5.14 -2.96 3.92
C LYS A 44 -4.80 -3.70 5.22
N ASP A 45 -3.65 -4.37 5.30
CA ASP A 45 -3.21 -5.05 6.52
C ASP A 45 -3.04 -4.06 7.70
N TYR A 46 -2.46 -2.89 7.44
CA TYR A 46 -2.34 -1.84 8.46
C TYR A 46 -3.70 -1.28 8.87
N GLU A 47 -4.57 -0.95 7.91
CA GLU A 47 -5.92 -0.44 8.17
C GLU A 47 -6.74 -1.42 9.01
N ASN A 48 -6.75 -2.72 8.65
CA ASN A 48 -7.48 -3.73 9.41
C ASN A 48 -7.04 -3.83 10.88
N LYS A 49 -5.77 -3.54 11.18
CA LYS A 49 -5.21 -3.61 12.54
C LYS A 49 -5.44 -2.33 13.34
N ASN A 50 -5.43 -1.18 12.69
CA ASN A 50 -5.34 0.13 13.37
C ASN A 50 -6.57 1.01 13.15
N ILE A 51 -7.31 0.79 12.07
CA ILE A 51 -8.48 1.58 11.67
C ILE A 51 -9.70 0.67 11.69
N VAL A 52 -10.39 0.64 12.82
CA VAL A 52 -11.69 -0.02 12.90
C VAL A 52 -12.72 0.92 12.29
N ILE A 53 -13.06 0.70 11.02
CA ILE A 53 -14.25 1.33 10.44
C ILE A 53 -15.44 0.67 11.13
N SER A 54 -16.04 1.37 12.09
CA SER A 54 -17.28 0.92 12.69
C SER A 54 -18.31 0.73 11.58
N LYS A 55 -18.85 -0.49 11.51
CA LYS A 55 -19.89 -0.89 10.56
C LYS A 55 -21.19 -0.13 10.78
#